data_AF-A0A6N8NSU6-F1
#
_entry.id   AF-A0A6N8NSU6-F1
#
_cell.length_a   1.000
_cell.length_b   1.000
_cell.length_c   1.000
_cell.angle_alpha   90.00
_cell.angle_beta   90.00
_cell.angle_gamma   90.00
#
_symmetry.space_group_name_H-M   'P 1'
#
loop_
_entity.id
_entity.type
_entity.pdbx_description
1 polymer ?
#
loop_
_entity_poly.entity_id
_entity_poly.type
_entity_poly.pdbx_seq_one_letter_code
_entity_poly.pdbx_strand_id
1 'polypeptide(L)' 'MNMEEIVALSVKHNVSDLHLCSAWPARWRIRGLMEAAPFDAPDVEELLREWLDDDQR' A
#
# COMPACT_ATOMS: atom_id res chain seq x y z
N MET A 1 7.78 5.36 -4.64
CA MET A 1 6.79 6.26 -4.03
C MET A 1 6.77 5.98 -2.54
N ASN A 2 6.64 7.01 -1.69
CA ASN A 2 6.47 6.81 -0.26
C ASN A 2 4.99 6.52 0.09
N MET A 3 4.70 6.22 1.36
CA MET A 3 3.34 5.86 1.79
C MET A 3 2.34 7.01 1.56
N GLU A 4 2.74 8.26 1.79
CA GLU A 4 1.88 9.44 1.64
C GLU A 4 1.48 9.68 0.18
N GLU A 5 2.43 9.53 -0.75
CA GLU A 5 2.20 9.61 -2.19
C GLU A 5 1.26 8.49 -2.67
N ILE A 6 1.45 7.27 -2.15
CA ILE A 6 0.60 6.12 -2.47
C ILE A 6 -0.84 6.34 -1.97
N VAL A 7 -1.01 6.86 -0.75
CA VAL A 7 -2.33 7.20 -0.20
C VAL A 7 -2.99 8.32 -0.98
N ALA A 8 -2.26 9.38 -1.31
CA ALA A 8 -2.77 10.50 -2.11
C ALA A 8 -3.24 10.02 -3.49
N LEU A 9 -2.48 9.13 -4.14
CA LEU A 9 -2.88 8.51 -5.40
C LEU A 9 -4.14 7.65 -5.22
N SER A 10 -4.19 6.84 -4.16
CA SER A 10 -5.35 5.98 -3.86
C SER A 10 -6.63 6.80 -3.70
N VAL A 11 -6.57 7.92 -2.96
CA VAL A 11 -7.69 8.85 -2.79
C VAL A 11 -8.11 9.46 -4.14
N LYS A 12 -7.14 9.92 -4.95
CA LYS A 12 -7.40 10.49 -6.29
C LYS A 12 -8.18 9.52 -7.20
N HIS A 13 -7.95 8.22 -7.05
CA HIS A 13 -8.60 7.18 -7.86
C HIS A 13 -9.86 6.58 -7.21
N ASN A 14 -10.30 7.09 -6.06
CA ASN A 14 -11.43 6.54 -5.29
C ASN A 14 -11.24 5.06 -4.93
N VAL A 15 -10.02 4.70 -4.57
CA VAL A 15 -9.69 3.39 -4.01
C VAL A 15 -10.35 3.25 -2.65
N SER A 16 -11.05 2.13 -2.43
CA SER A 16 -11.60 1.79 -1.11
C SER A 16 -10.55 1.15 -0.21
N ASP A 17 -9.72 0.26 -0.76
CA ASP A 17 -8.73 -0.50 0.00
C ASP A 17 -7.41 -0.58 -0.78
N LEU A 18 -6.32 -0.25 -0.12
CA LEU A 18 -4.96 -0.47 -0.60
C LEU A 18 -4.42 -1.77 0.03
N HIS A 19 -3.88 -2.66 -0.79
CA HIS A 19 -3.27 -3.91 -0.37
C HIS A 19 -1.78 -3.90 -0.68
N LEU A 20 -0.96 -3.90 0.37
CA LEU A 20 0.49 -4.06 0.31
C LEU A 20 0.85 -5.41 0.94
N CYS A 21 1.70 -6.19 0.26
CA CYS A 21 2.14 -7.50 0.71
C CYS A 21 3.60 -7.73 0.30
N SER A 22 4.39 -8.39 1.14
CA SER A 22 5.80 -8.68 0.84
C SER A 22 6.00 -9.69 -0.30
N ALA A 23 5.02 -10.55 -0.56
CA ALA A 23 5.11 -11.62 -1.55
C ALA A 23 4.37 -11.31 -2.87
N TRP A 24 3.65 -10.19 -2.95
CA TRP A 24 2.79 -9.87 -4.09
C TRP A 24 2.89 -8.39 -4.48
N PRO A 25 2.70 -8.05 -5.76
CA PRO A 25 2.63 -6.66 -6.19
C PRO A 25 1.53 -5.88 -5.44
N ALA A 26 1.67 -4.56 -5.40
CA ALA A 26 0.65 -3.69 -4.82
C ALA A 26 -0.67 -3.83 -5.59
N ARG A 27 -1.76 -3.94 -4.85
CA ARG A 27 -3.11 -4.05 -5.40
C ARG A 27 -4.02 -3.03 -4.73
N TRP A 28 -5.04 -2.61 -5.43
CA TRP A 28 -6.05 -1.72 -4.88
C TRP A 28 -7.46 -2.21 -5.21
N ARG A 29 -8.43 -1.85 -4.38
CA ARG A 29 -9.84 -2.13 -4.63
C ARG A 29 -10.53 -0.86 -5.10
N ILE A 30 -11.14 -0.91 -6.29
CA ILE A 30 -11.96 0.17 -6.84
C ILE A 30 -13.32 -0.42 -7.20
N ARG A 31 -14.40 0.17 -6.68
CA ARG A 31 -15.79 -0.27 -6.94
C ARG A 31 -16.01 -1.77 -6.68
N GLY A 32 -15.37 -2.30 -5.63
CA GLY A 32 -15.46 -3.72 -5.25
C GLY A 32 -14.50 -4.65 -5.99
N LEU A 33 -13.86 -4.22 -7.07
CA LEU A 33 -12.94 -5.02 -7.87
C LEU A 33 -11.49 -4.82 -7.43
N MET A 34 -10.71 -5.90 -7.37
CA MET A 34 -9.31 -5.86 -7.00
C MET A 34 -8.42 -5.84 -8.24
N GLU A 35 -7.68 -4.76 -8.42
CA GLU A 35 -6.83 -4.49 -9.58
C GLU A 35 -5.36 -4.32 -9.15
N ALA A 36 -4.44 -4.42 -10.10
CA ALA A 36 -3.04 -4.06 -9.86
C ALA A 36 -2.95 -2.53 -9.68
N ALA A 37 -2.22 -2.09 -8.66
CA ALA A 37 -1.98 -0.68 -8.48
C ALA A 37 -0.93 -0.19 -9.51
N PRO A 38 -1.03 1.03 -10.04
CA PRO A 38 -0.16 1.52 -11.11
C PRO A 38 1.20 2.02 -10.57
N PHE A 39 1.80 1.26 -9.66
CA PHE A 39 3.11 1.53 -9.06
C PHE A 39 3.71 0.23 -8.52
N ASP A 40 5.04 0.20 -8.40
CA ASP A 40 5.73 -0.92 -7.76
C ASP A 40 5.47 -0.94 -6.25
N ALA A 41 5.32 -2.14 -5.68
CA ALA A 41 5.11 -2.28 -4.25
C ALA A 41 6.31 -1.68 -3.49
N PRO A 42 6.08 -0.83 -2.47
CA PRO A 42 7.14 -0.43 -1.57
C PRO A 42 7.67 -1.65 -0.81
N ASP A 43 8.89 -1.56 -0.29
CA ASP A 43 9.40 -2.59 0.61
C ASP A 43 8.60 -2.55 1.92
N VAL A 44 7.74 -3.55 2.12
CA VAL A 44 6.87 -3.63 3.30
C VAL A 44 7.68 -3.83 4.58
N GLU A 45 8.80 -4.55 4.52
CA GLU A 45 9.65 -4.76 5.69
C GLU A 45 10.33 -3.45 6.11
N GLU A 46 10.75 -2.64 5.17
CA GLU A 46 11.30 -1.31 5.44
C GLU A 46 10.24 -0.39 6.08
N LEU A 47 9.03 -0.36 5.51
CA LEU A 47 7.91 0.42 6.07
C LEU A 47 7.56 0.01 7.51
N LEU A 48 7.48 -1.30 7.78
CA LEU A 48 7.18 -1.79 9.12
C LEU A 48 8.28 -1.41 10.11
N ARG A 49 9.57 -1.45 9.73
CA ARG A 49 10.66 -1.03 10.63
C ARG A 49 10.64 0.45 10.95
N GLU A 50 10.12 1.28 10.05
CA GLU A 50 10.02 2.73 10.27
C GLU A 50 8.86 3.07 11.22
N TRP A 51 7.76 2.32 11.15
CA TRP A 51 6.49 2.71 11.81
C TRP A 51 6.14 1.90 13.05
N LEU A 52 6.64 0.67 13.17
CA LEU A 52 6.40 -0.16 14.36
C LEU A 52 7.41 0.18 15.46
N ASP A 53 6.91 0.29 16.69
CA ASP A 53 7.75 0.30 17.89
C ASP A 53 8.16 -1.11 18.32
N ASP A 54 8.95 -1.20 19.39
CA ASP A 54 9.46 -2.48 19.90
C ASP A 54 8.34 -3.40 20.45
N ASP A 55 7.21 -2.85 20.90
CA ASP A 55 6.07 -3.64 21.40
C ASP A 55 5.21 -4.21 20.26
N GLN A 56 5.28 -3.59 19.07
CA GLN A 56 4.53 -3.99 17.88
C GLN A 56 5.30 -4.91 16.92
N ARG A 57 6.60 -5.12 17.15
CA ARG A 57 7.50 -5.93 16.32
C ARG A 57 7.40 -7.43 16.52
#